data_AF-A0A7M7QEC0-F1
#
_entry.id   AF-A0A7M7QEC0-F1
#
_cell.length_a   1.000
_cell.length_b   1.000
_cell.length_c   1.000
_cell.angle_alpha   90.00
_cell.angle_beta   90.00
_cell.angle_gamma   90.00
#
_symmetry.space_group_name_H-M   'P 1'
#
loop_
_entity.id
_entity.type
_entity.pdbx_description
1 polymer ?
#
loop_
_entity_poly.entity_id
_entity_poly.type
_entity_poly.pdbx_seq_one_letter_code
_entity_poly.pdbx_strand_id
1 'polypeptide(L)'
;MKFYGSLKKSDSDKIITEVAHIIKSEAAVHVDSIMLHIAKTHVIVRLDPETKEFLSPSEKLSNIPAGTIKYAPDDDKKWYVLSIGSKNIITRDESHKITGILANDIRQLECIGYTPIVIPQYEWNNMFEEGVKQKYLKNLLFR
;
A
#
# COMPACT_ATOMS: atom_id res chain seq x y z
N MET A 1 -35.47 2.25 -12.97
CA MET A 1 -34.33 1.71 -13.75
C MET A 1 -33.19 1.46 -12.78
N LYS A 2 -32.91 0.19 -12.42
CA LYS A 2 -31.83 -0.16 -11.47
C LYS A 2 -30.54 -0.32 -12.27
N PHE A 3 -29.57 0.59 -12.07
CA PHE A 3 -28.23 0.44 -12.62
C PHE A 3 -27.48 -0.65 -11.84
N TYR A 4 -27.58 -1.91 -12.27
CA TYR A 4 -26.58 -2.92 -11.95
C TYR A 4 -25.46 -2.82 -12.99
N GLY A 5 -24.59 -1.82 -12.82
CA GLY A 5 -23.28 -1.86 -13.43
C GLY A 5 -22.39 -2.73 -12.56
N SER A 6 -21.98 -3.89 -13.04
CA SER A 6 -20.86 -4.64 -12.45
C SER A 6 -19.67 -3.68 -12.36
N LEU A 7 -19.33 -3.24 -11.14
CA LEU A 7 -18.17 -2.39 -10.90
C LEU A 7 -16.94 -3.18 -11.34
N LYS A 8 -16.37 -2.83 -12.51
CA LYS A 8 -15.04 -3.29 -12.88
C LYS A 8 -14.11 -2.90 -11.73
N LYS A 9 -13.55 -3.91 -11.03
CA LYS A 9 -12.46 -3.70 -10.07
C LYS A 9 -11.41 -2.81 -10.74
N SER A 10 -11.01 -1.75 -10.05
CA SER A 10 -9.98 -0.85 -10.57
C SER A 10 -8.68 -1.64 -10.74
N ASP A 11 -7.81 -1.22 -11.65
CA ASP A 11 -6.50 -1.86 -11.78
C ASP A 11 -5.66 -1.77 -10.50
N SER A 12 -5.97 -0.80 -9.62
CA SER A 12 -5.40 -0.73 -8.28
C SER A 12 -5.86 -1.91 -7.43
N ASP A 13 -7.16 -2.21 -7.39
CA ASP A 13 -7.73 -3.33 -6.60
C ASP A 13 -7.13 -4.69 -6.99
N LYS A 14 -6.77 -4.87 -8.27
CA LYS A 14 -6.07 -6.07 -8.75
C LYS A 14 -4.68 -6.19 -8.12
N ILE A 15 -3.91 -5.10 -8.13
CA ILE A 15 -2.57 -5.06 -7.53
C ILE A 15 -2.66 -5.33 -6.03
N ILE A 16 -3.63 -4.75 -5.33
CA ILE A 16 -3.86 -5.02 -3.90
C ILE A 16 -4.09 -6.50 -3.64
N THR A 17 -4.93 -7.14 -4.47
CA THR A 17 -5.24 -8.57 -4.37
C THR A 17 -3.99 -9.42 -4.65
N GLU A 18 -3.21 -9.08 -5.67
CA GLU A 18 -1.97 -9.78 -6.00
C GLU A 18 -0.92 -9.64 -4.89
N VAL A 19 -0.77 -8.46 -4.31
CA VAL A 19 0.11 -8.20 -3.18
C VAL A 19 -0.30 -9.06 -1.98
N ALA A 20 -1.59 -9.08 -1.63
CA ALA A 20 -2.09 -9.91 -0.52
C ALA A 20 -1.82 -11.40 -0.76
N HIS A 21 -1.99 -11.87 -2.00
CA HIS A 21 -1.68 -13.23 -2.38
C HIS A 21 -0.18 -13.54 -2.25
N ILE A 22 0.69 -12.62 -2.66
CA ILE A 22 2.15 -12.76 -2.58
C ILE A 22 2.64 -12.81 -1.13
N ILE A 23 2.04 -12.03 -0.24
CA ILE A 23 2.34 -12.02 1.19
C ILE A 23 1.86 -13.32 1.88
N LYS A 24 1.08 -14.15 1.16
CA LYS A 24 0.59 -15.48 1.59
C LYS A 24 -0.23 -15.46 2.88
N SER A 25 -0.72 -14.30 3.28
CA SER A 25 -1.59 -14.12 4.43
C SER A 25 -2.48 -12.91 4.19
N GLU A 26 -3.79 -13.13 4.01
CA GLU A 26 -4.75 -12.04 3.91
C GLU A 26 -4.81 -11.23 5.22
N ALA A 27 -4.55 -11.87 6.37
CA ALA A 27 -4.50 -11.22 7.66
C ALA A 27 -3.34 -10.21 7.78
N ALA A 28 -2.26 -10.39 7.00
CA ALA A 28 -1.10 -9.50 6.98
C ALA A 28 -1.33 -8.21 6.19
N VAL A 29 -2.44 -8.11 5.44
CA VAL A 29 -2.78 -6.93 4.64
C VAL A 29 -4.04 -6.30 5.18
N HIS A 30 -3.92 -5.02 5.57
CA HIS A 30 -5.07 -4.23 6.01
C HIS A 30 -5.33 -3.11 5.00
N VAL A 31 -6.59 -2.92 4.63
CA VAL A 31 -7.00 -1.92 3.64
C VAL A 31 -7.91 -0.91 4.33
N ASP A 32 -7.44 0.33 4.46
CA ASP A 32 -8.13 1.33 5.28
C ASP A 32 -7.78 2.78 4.87
N SER A 33 -8.60 3.74 5.29
CA SER A 33 -8.30 5.17 5.19
C SER A 33 -7.69 5.67 6.49
N ILE A 34 -6.38 5.93 6.48
CA ILE A 34 -5.62 6.40 7.64
C ILE A 34 -5.54 7.94 7.74
N MET A 35 -5.85 8.64 6.66
CA MET A 35 -5.85 10.10 6.55
C MET A 35 -7.22 10.59 6.10
N LEU A 36 -7.98 11.22 7.00
CA LEU A 36 -9.38 11.59 6.74
C LEU A 36 -9.55 12.68 5.69
N HIS A 37 -8.57 13.58 5.57
CA HIS A 37 -8.58 14.67 4.60
C HIS A 37 -8.19 14.23 3.19
N ILE A 38 -7.78 12.97 3.02
CA ILE A 38 -7.46 12.39 1.72
C ILE A 38 -8.43 11.24 1.45
N ALA A 39 -9.25 11.39 0.41
CA ALA A 39 -10.17 10.34 -0.06
C ALA A 39 -9.39 9.22 -0.79
N LYS A 40 -8.49 8.52 -0.08
CA LYS A 40 -7.65 7.45 -0.59
C LYS A 40 -7.58 6.30 0.40
N THR A 41 -7.78 5.09 -0.11
CA THR A 41 -7.56 3.87 0.64
C THR A 41 -6.09 3.47 0.57
N HIS A 42 -5.53 3.08 1.70
CA HIS A 42 -4.14 2.67 1.86
C HIS A 42 -4.07 1.17 2.10
N VAL A 43 -3.08 0.53 1.49
CA VAL A 43 -2.76 -0.87 1.77
C VAL A 43 -1.64 -0.87 2.79
N ILE A 44 -1.92 -1.42 3.97
CA ILE A 44 -1.05 -1.37 5.13
C ILE A 44 -0.53 -2.77 5.39
N VAL A 45 0.77 -2.87 5.61
CA VAL A 45 1.47 -4.10 5.92
C VAL A 45 2.33 -3.86 7.16
N ARG A 46 2.26 -4.78 8.12
CA ARG A 46 3.05 -4.73 9.35
C ARG A 46 4.06 -5.86 9.31
N LEU A 47 5.33 -5.52 9.47
CA LEU A 47 6.44 -6.45 9.44
C LEU A 47 7.20 -6.43 10.75
N ASP A 48 7.47 -7.61 11.29
CA ASP A 48 8.42 -7.77 12.38
C ASP A 48 9.86 -7.78 11.83
N PRO A 49 10.71 -6.79 12.17
CA PRO A 49 12.07 -6.74 11.67
C PRO A 49 12.95 -7.89 12.19
N GLU A 50 12.65 -8.47 13.35
CA GLU A 50 13.46 -9.54 13.95
C GLU A 50 13.18 -10.89 13.30
N THR A 51 11.90 -11.27 13.21
CA THR A 51 11.48 -12.57 12.67
C THR A 51 11.29 -12.56 11.17
N LYS A 52 11.20 -11.36 10.55
CA LYS A 52 10.84 -11.16 9.14
C LYS A 52 9.44 -11.71 8.80
N GLU A 53 8.58 -11.82 9.81
CA GLU A 53 7.21 -12.29 9.64
C GLU A 53 6.24 -11.11 9.51
N PHE A 54 5.18 -11.33 8.73
CA PHE A 54 4.10 -10.37 8.60
C PHE A 54 3.07 -10.57 9.69
N LEU A 55 2.76 -9.50 10.40
CA LEU A 55 1.79 -9.49 11.50
C LEU A 55 0.49 -8.84 11.03
N SER A 56 -0.61 -9.17 11.71
CA SER A 56 -1.89 -8.54 11.43
C SER A 56 -1.86 -7.05 11.81
N PRO A 57 -2.08 -6.12 10.86
CA PRO A 57 -2.16 -4.69 11.19
C PRO A 57 -3.50 -4.34 11.85
N SER A 58 -4.56 -5.11 11.54
CA SER A 58 -5.94 -4.81 11.96
C SER A 58 -6.12 -4.82 13.48
N GLU A 59 -5.37 -5.67 14.20
CA GLU A 59 -5.43 -5.79 15.66
C GLU A 59 -5.12 -4.48 16.39
N LYS A 60 -4.23 -3.65 15.82
CA LYS A 60 -3.86 -2.36 16.40
C LYS A 60 -4.68 -1.23 15.82
N LEU A 61 -4.90 -1.22 14.50
CA LEU A 61 -5.58 -0.13 13.80
C LEU A 61 -7.08 -0.08 14.10
N SER A 62 -7.71 -1.22 14.41
CA SER A 62 -9.13 -1.26 14.80
C SER A 62 -9.42 -0.58 16.15
N ASN A 63 -8.43 -0.46 17.02
CA ASN A 63 -8.57 0.21 18.31
C ASN A 63 -8.47 1.74 18.20
N ILE A 64 -8.04 2.27 17.05
CA ILE A 64 -7.94 3.71 16.83
C ILE A 64 -9.35 4.28 16.56
N PRO A 65 -9.77 5.34 17.28
CA PRO A 65 -11.09 5.93 17.08
C PRO A 65 -11.37 6.34 15.63
N ALA A 66 -12.57 6.00 15.15
CA ALA A 66 -13.04 6.48 13.86
C ALA A 66 -13.08 8.02 13.84
N GLY A 67 -12.77 8.62 12.69
CA GLY A 67 -12.72 10.08 12.58
C GLY A 67 -11.46 10.72 13.17
N THR A 68 -10.42 9.92 13.46
CA THR A 68 -9.07 10.43 13.74
C THR A 68 -8.05 9.99 12.69
N ILE A 69 -6.92 10.70 12.59
CA ILE A 69 -5.76 10.24 11.81
C ILE A 69 -5.21 8.99 12.51
N LYS A 70 -5.05 7.91 11.75
CA LYS A 70 -4.51 6.65 12.27
C LYS A 70 -2.99 6.68 12.18
N TYR A 71 -2.33 7.06 13.26
CA TYR A 71 -0.88 7.02 13.37
C TYR A 71 -0.39 5.56 13.43
N ALA A 72 0.81 5.31 12.90
CA ALA A 72 1.47 4.03 13.06
C ALA A 72 1.72 3.79 14.56
N PRO A 73 1.32 2.62 15.09
CA PRO A 73 1.63 2.23 16.46
C PRO A 73 3.13 2.24 16.74
N ASP A 74 3.49 2.72 17.92
CA ASP A 74 4.86 2.69 18.45
C ASP A 74 5.13 1.32 19.09
N ASP A 75 5.49 0.34 18.27
CA ASP A 75 5.66 -1.06 18.70
C ASP A 75 6.92 -1.77 18.18
N ASP A 76 7.97 -1.00 17.85
CA ASP A 76 9.24 -1.46 17.24
C ASP A 76 9.08 -2.25 15.93
N LYS A 77 7.85 -2.35 15.38
CA LYS A 77 7.57 -3.01 14.11
C LYS A 77 7.62 -2.01 12.96
N LYS A 78 7.91 -2.52 11.76
CA LYS A 78 7.86 -1.70 10.55
C LYS A 78 6.44 -1.65 10.01
N TRP A 79 5.89 -0.45 9.94
CA TRP A 79 4.56 -0.17 9.39
C TRP A 79 4.69 0.39 7.98
N TYR A 80 4.35 -0.42 6.99
CA TYR A 80 4.44 -0.03 5.59
C TYR A 80 3.09 0.36 5.01
N VAL A 81 3.10 1.35 4.12
CA VAL A 81 1.96 1.70 3.27
C VAL A 81 2.34 1.52 1.81
N LEU A 82 1.66 0.63 1.11
CA LEU A 82 1.88 0.40 -0.31
C LEU A 82 1.05 1.40 -1.13
N SER A 83 1.72 2.36 -1.74
CA SER A 83 1.12 3.39 -2.58
C SER A 83 1.27 3.00 -4.05
N ILE A 84 0.16 2.65 -4.70
CA ILE A 84 0.17 2.25 -6.12
C ILE A 84 0.28 3.50 -6.99
N GLY A 85 1.42 3.65 -7.66
CA GLY A 85 1.75 4.74 -8.58
C GLY A 85 1.04 4.62 -9.93
N SER A 86 -0.19 5.09 -10.05
CA SER A 86 -0.97 5.07 -11.30
C SER A 86 -0.58 6.21 -12.28
N LYS A 87 -1.15 6.16 -13.51
CA LYS A 87 -0.82 7.00 -14.68
C LYS A 87 -0.86 8.54 -14.50
N ASN A 88 -1.36 9.03 -13.37
CA ASN A 88 -1.53 10.46 -13.09
C ASN A 88 -0.70 10.96 -11.89
N ILE A 89 0.03 10.07 -11.21
CA ILE A 89 0.83 10.41 -10.03
C ILE A 89 2.33 10.18 -10.22
N ILE A 90 2.71 9.61 -11.37
CA ILE A 90 4.08 9.48 -11.87
C ILE A 90 4.15 10.14 -13.26
N THR A 91 5.26 10.82 -13.57
CA THR A 91 5.48 11.44 -14.89
C THR A 91 5.59 10.38 -15.99
N ARG A 92 5.14 10.73 -17.19
CA ARG A 92 5.08 9.81 -18.33
C ARG A 92 6.31 9.88 -19.25
N ASP A 93 7.21 10.80 -18.96
CA ASP A 93 8.51 10.87 -19.62
C ASP A 93 9.43 9.75 -19.12
N GLU A 94 10.59 9.61 -19.77
CA GLU A 94 11.60 8.59 -19.42
C GLU A 94 12.10 8.72 -17.97
N SER A 95 11.88 9.86 -17.32
CA SER A 95 12.34 10.09 -15.95
C SER A 95 11.47 9.38 -14.89
N HIS A 96 10.22 9.05 -15.21
CA HIS A 96 9.27 8.37 -14.31
C HIS A 96 9.27 8.92 -12.87
N LYS A 97 9.42 10.24 -12.72
CA LYS A 97 9.49 10.91 -11.43
C LYS A 97 8.13 10.96 -10.75
N ILE A 98 8.15 10.90 -9.42
CA ILE A 98 6.94 11.13 -8.62
C ILE A 98 6.46 12.57 -8.81
N THR A 99 5.15 12.75 -8.94
CA THR A 99 4.53 14.09 -8.99
C THR A 99 4.49 14.73 -7.60
N GLY A 100 4.27 16.04 -7.53
CA GLY A 100 4.10 16.74 -6.25
C GLY A 100 2.96 16.19 -5.39
N ILE A 101 1.90 15.65 -6.01
CA ILE A 101 0.78 15.00 -5.32
C ILE A 101 1.26 13.76 -4.58
N LEU A 102 2.00 12.87 -5.27
CA LEU A 102 2.54 11.66 -4.66
C LEU A 102 3.63 11.96 -3.63
N ALA A 103 4.47 12.97 -3.90
CA ALA A 103 5.48 13.42 -2.94
C ALA A 103 4.85 13.97 -1.65
N ASN A 104 3.73 14.70 -1.75
CA ASN A 104 2.99 15.16 -0.57
C ASN A 104 2.35 14.00 0.20
N ASP A 105 1.76 13.04 -0.50
CA ASP A 105 1.20 11.81 0.11
C ASP A 105 2.27 11.04 0.90
N ILE A 106 3.43 10.81 0.30
CA ILE A 106 4.60 10.17 0.94
C ILE A 106 5.01 10.90 2.21
N ARG A 107 5.17 12.23 2.15
CA ARG A 107 5.58 13.03 3.31
C ARG A 107 4.56 12.95 4.45
N GLN A 108 3.27 13.01 4.12
CA GLN A 108 2.22 12.91 5.13
C GLN A 108 2.22 11.54 5.80
N LEU A 109 2.40 10.45 5.04
CA LEU A 109 2.53 9.09 5.57
C LEU A 109 3.74 8.94 6.50
N GLU A 110 4.88 9.51 6.13
CA GLU A 110 6.08 9.54 6.98
C GLU A 110 5.83 10.31 8.28
N CYS A 111 5.15 11.47 8.21
CA CYS A 111 4.80 12.26 9.39
C CYS A 111 3.91 11.51 10.38
N ILE A 112 3.06 10.59 9.91
CA ILE A 112 2.18 9.79 10.78
C ILE A 112 2.80 8.43 11.14
N GLY A 113 4.08 8.22 10.87
CA GLY A 113 4.88 7.08 11.33
C GLY A 113 4.91 5.86 10.40
N TYR A 114 4.34 5.95 9.19
CA TYR A 114 4.42 4.86 8.22
C TYR A 114 5.62 5.02 7.29
N THR A 115 6.15 3.91 6.81
CA THR A 115 7.13 3.86 5.73
C THR A 115 6.39 3.64 4.39
N PRO A 116 6.28 4.67 3.53
CA PRO A 116 5.62 4.52 2.24
C PRO A 116 6.49 3.72 1.26
N ILE A 117 5.88 2.78 0.56
CA ILE A 117 6.49 2.04 -0.56
C ILE A 117 5.67 2.34 -1.80
N VAL A 118 6.29 3.01 -2.78
CA VAL A 118 5.66 3.27 -4.07
C VAL A 118 5.82 2.05 -4.97
N ILE A 119 4.70 1.57 -5.51
CA ILE A 119 4.68 0.51 -6.54
C ILE A 119 4.21 1.16 -7.84
N PRO A 120 5.11 1.48 -8.78
CA PRO A 120 4.72 2.02 -10.07
C PRO A 120 3.87 1.00 -10.84
N GLN A 121 2.67 1.41 -11.24
CA GLN A 121 1.71 0.50 -11.88
C GLN A 121 2.24 -0.05 -13.22
N TYR A 122 2.99 0.76 -13.98
CA TYR A 122 3.56 0.34 -15.25
C TYR A 122 4.63 -0.75 -15.07
N GLU A 123 5.50 -0.63 -14.05
CA GLU A 123 6.50 -1.65 -13.73
C GLU A 123 5.81 -2.94 -13.29
N TRP A 124 4.85 -2.83 -12.36
CA TRP A 124 4.11 -3.98 -11.86
C TRP A 124 3.41 -4.76 -12.96
N ASN A 125 2.76 -4.06 -13.90
CA ASN A 125 2.04 -4.68 -14.99
C ASN A 125 2.98 -5.33 -16.03
N ASN A 126 4.22 -4.86 -16.14
CA ASN A 126 5.23 -5.43 -17.05
C ASN A 126 5.99 -6.62 -16.45
N MET A 127 5.79 -6.94 -15.16
CA MET A 127 6.34 -8.14 -14.51
C MET A 127 5.46 -9.36 -14.80
N PHE A 128 5.66 -9.98 -15.96
CA PHE A 128 4.88 -11.15 -16.39
C PHE A 128 5.44 -12.49 -15.90
N GLU A 129 6.74 -12.54 -15.61
CA GLU A 129 7.42 -13.77 -15.19
C GLU A 129 6.98 -14.22 -13.79
N GLU A 130 6.81 -15.54 -13.64
CA GLU A 130 6.43 -16.14 -12.37
C GLU A 130 7.50 -15.88 -11.30
N GLY A 131 7.07 -15.48 -10.09
CA GLY A 131 7.98 -15.19 -8.98
C GLY A 131 8.67 -13.82 -9.03
N VAL A 132 8.66 -13.09 -10.14
CA VAL A 132 9.31 -11.76 -10.22
C VAL A 132 8.63 -10.74 -9.30
N LYS A 133 7.30 -10.67 -9.30
CA LYS A 133 6.54 -9.81 -8.39
C LYS A 133 6.79 -10.15 -6.91
N GLN A 134 6.99 -11.44 -6.60
CA GLN A 134 7.32 -11.89 -5.25
C GLN A 134 8.71 -11.40 -4.83
N LYS A 135 9.71 -11.58 -5.70
CA LYS A 135 11.07 -11.10 -5.46
C LYS A 135 11.10 -9.56 -5.34
N TYR A 136 10.37 -8.86 -6.19
CA TYR A 136 10.23 -7.41 -6.17
C TYR A 136 9.69 -6.92 -4.82
N LEU A 137 8.55 -7.46 -4.35
CA LEU A 137 7.99 -7.09 -3.05
C LEU A 137 8.91 -7.43 -1.88
N LYS A 138 9.56 -8.61 -1.90
CA LYS A 138 10.54 -8.97 -0.86
C LYS A 138 11.68 -7.97 -0.80
N ASN A 139 12.21 -7.55 -1.94
CA ASN A 139 13.30 -6.57 -2.00
C ASN A 139 12.89 -5.16 -1.54
N LEU A 140 11.59 -4.84 -1.53
CA LEU A 140 11.08 -3.57 -1.00
C LEU A 140 10.80 -3.64 0.50
N LEU A 141 10.22 -4.74 0.98
CA LEU A 141 9.77 -4.91 2.36
C LEU A 141 10.89 -5.32 3.33
N PHE A 142 11.89 -6.07 2.85
CA PHE A 142 13.00 -6.58 3.67
C PHE A 142 14.29 -5.76 3.51
N ARG A 143 14.18 -4.48 3.15
CA ARG A 143 15.30 -3.55 3.19
C ARG A 143 15.75 -3.27 4.62
#